data_AF-A0A6P6JGU2-F1
#
_entry.id   AF-A0A6P6JGU2-F1
#
_cell.length_a   1.000
_cell.length_b   1.000
_cell.length_c   1.000
_cell.angle_alpha   90.00
_cell.angle_beta   90.00
_cell.angle_gamma   90.00
#
_symmetry.space_group_name_H-M   'P 1'
#
loop_
_entity.id
_entity.type
_entity.pdbx_description
1 polymer ?
#
loop_
_entity_poly.entity_id
_entity_poly.type
_entity_poly.pdbx_seq_one_letter_code
_entity_poly.pdbx_strand_id
1 'polypeptide(L)'
;MPRSPSQVWIHFTSANLKGKSVYSCKYCAKTYVKNATKMQQHIAKCPKFPQSSKQATPDKSSSASSIRCGNDSDSDTLSSAPAHSGTGGLFDSMDERSQRHADECFARAMYATGSPLTLTSNVYWKRFLNVLRPAYTPSTSHALSTRLLDGEFNRVQAKVKQTIDKADCICVISDGWSNVRGQGVITYMVTTPQPVLYKSTDTKHNRRTGSYIADELKAVINDLGPEKVCALVTDDAANMKVAWAHVQETYPHITTIGCAAHALNRLLKDIMALSTMNTLYKTAKQVVKYVKGKQLASAVYLSKQREQNKNGRLKLPSITRGWAGVVIMYHSLLEGKESLQEMATSQTAAIESAIKGILLDDMFWERVTGSLRILRPIAAAIAKIEGDAALLSDVKYLFAELKDEMQAVLPASLLLQAEETSVVKSLEKHLEFCMKPIHAAAYMLDPKYDKSILSVEEIRSAYSVITAMSHRLGLDEGKVLGSLAKYRTKQGLWEWDGIWQSCRHISASTWWKGLCGFEALAPVASIILQIPPTSAASERKWSLFGNAHTKVRNRLTNAREEKLVAVRANLRLFEPDTEPSWTRLDSDTEDEDESDMEDVDEVQEEEKILSFQF
;
A
#
# COMPACT_ATOMS: atom_id res chain seq x y z
N MET A 1 -12.02 23.85 -32.31
CA MET A 1 -12.62 25.21 -32.34
C MET A 1 -11.71 26.13 -33.16
N PRO A 2 -12.26 27.09 -33.92
CA PRO A 2 -11.45 28.03 -34.70
C PRO A 2 -10.67 28.95 -33.76
N ARG A 3 -9.40 29.24 -34.08
CA ARG A 3 -8.56 30.18 -33.32
C ARG A 3 -9.26 31.54 -33.19
N SER A 4 -9.22 32.12 -31.99
CA SER A 4 -9.66 33.50 -31.73
C SER A 4 -8.96 34.46 -32.71
N PRO A 5 -9.70 35.37 -33.39
CA PRO A 5 -9.09 36.28 -34.35
C PRO A 5 -8.10 37.21 -33.66
N SER A 6 -6.84 37.24 -34.13
CA SER A 6 -5.84 38.24 -33.72
C SER A 6 -6.44 39.65 -33.77
N GLN A 7 -6.29 40.45 -32.71
CA GLN A 7 -6.81 41.83 -32.66
C GLN A 7 -6.32 42.72 -33.82
N VAL A 8 -5.30 42.31 -34.58
CA VAL A 8 -4.77 43.03 -35.74
C VAL A 8 -5.82 43.32 -36.83
N TRP A 9 -6.85 42.47 -36.98
CA TRP A 9 -7.84 42.60 -38.05
C TRP A 9 -8.67 43.89 -37.96
N ILE A 10 -8.83 44.47 -36.76
CA ILE A 10 -9.60 45.71 -36.56
C ILE A 10 -8.99 46.91 -37.30
N HIS A 11 -7.68 46.84 -37.59
CA HIS A 11 -6.91 47.91 -38.23
C HIS A 11 -6.88 47.82 -39.76
N PHE A 12 -7.58 46.85 -40.36
CA PHE A 12 -7.61 46.62 -41.80
C PHE A 12 -9.04 46.50 -42.34
N THR A 13 -9.24 46.89 -43.59
CA THR A 13 -10.50 46.74 -44.31
C THR A 13 -10.34 45.64 -45.36
N SER A 14 -11.22 44.65 -45.36
CA SER A 14 -11.21 43.57 -46.37
C SER A 14 -11.88 44.01 -47.66
N ALA A 15 -11.24 43.73 -48.79
CA ALA A 15 -11.79 43.86 -50.13
C ALA A 15 -11.51 42.58 -50.94
N ASN A 16 -12.40 42.25 -51.88
CA ASN A 16 -12.21 41.12 -52.76
C ASN A 16 -11.79 41.63 -54.14
N LEU A 17 -10.55 41.37 -54.53
CA LEU A 17 -9.98 41.77 -55.81
C LEU A 17 -9.61 40.52 -56.59
N LYS A 18 -10.29 40.30 -57.72
CA LYS A 18 -10.04 39.16 -58.63
C LYS A 18 -9.97 37.80 -57.92
N GLY A 19 -10.93 37.52 -57.03
CA GLY A 19 -11.07 36.24 -56.34
C GLY A 19 -10.09 35.99 -55.17
N LYS A 20 -9.31 36.99 -54.76
CA LYS A 20 -8.43 36.91 -53.58
C LYS A 20 -8.88 37.92 -52.51
N SER A 21 -9.00 37.44 -51.27
CA SER A 21 -9.25 38.31 -50.11
C SER A 21 -8.00 39.14 -49.79
N VAL A 22 -8.09 40.45 -50.05
CA VAL A 22 -7.03 41.43 -49.79
C VAL A 22 -7.48 42.33 -48.64
N TYR A 23 -6.53 42.73 -47.78
CA TYR A 23 -6.76 43.55 -46.60
C TYR A 23 -5.95 44.83 -46.72
N SER A 24 -6.62 45.99 -46.74
CA SER A 24 -5.98 47.30 -46.81
C SER A 24 -5.86 47.92 -45.42
N CYS A 25 -4.69 48.43 -45.07
CA CYS A 25 -4.47 49.15 -43.81
C CYS A 25 -5.32 50.42 -43.77
N LYS A 26 -6.13 50.59 -42.72
CA LYS A 26 -7.03 51.76 -42.56
C LYS A 26 -6.29 53.11 -42.46
N TYR A 27 -4.99 53.09 -42.17
CA TYR A 27 -4.19 54.30 -41.90
C TYR A 27 -3.33 54.74 -43.09
N CYS A 28 -2.72 53.80 -43.81
CA CYS A 28 -1.82 54.11 -44.93
C CYS A 28 -2.26 53.51 -46.28
N ALA A 29 -3.39 52.81 -46.32
CA ALA A 29 -3.95 52.14 -47.50
C ALA A 29 -3.07 51.04 -48.13
N LYS A 30 -2.01 50.59 -47.46
CA LYS A 30 -1.16 49.49 -47.94
C LYS A 30 -1.89 48.14 -47.84
N THR A 31 -1.85 47.36 -48.91
CA THR A 31 -2.64 46.12 -49.06
C THR A 31 -1.83 44.85 -48.77
N TYR A 32 -2.46 43.87 -48.13
CA TYR A 32 -1.89 42.59 -47.73
C TYR A 32 -2.83 41.43 -48.09
N VAL A 33 -2.27 40.26 -48.42
CA VAL A 33 -3.04 39.00 -48.46
C VAL A 33 -3.22 38.50 -47.03
N LYS A 34 -4.30 37.74 -46.75
CA LYS A 34 -4.72 37.24 -45.42
C LYS A 34 -3.57 36.60 -44.60
N ASN A 35 -2.83 37.40 -43.83
CA ASN A 35 -1.69 36.97 -43.00
C ASN A 35 -1.54 37.89 -41.79
N ALA A 36 -2.03 37.43 -40.63
CA ALA A 36 -2.08 38.23 -39.40
C ALA A 36 -0.68 38.70 -38.94
N THR A 37 0.36 37.88 -39.08
CA THR A 37 1.72 38.21 -38.64
C THR A 37 2.32 39.36 -39.45
N LYS A 38 2.18 39.33 -40.79
CA LYS A 38 2.67 40.43 -41.66
C LYS A 38 1.89 41.72 -41.43
N MET A 39 0.59 41.60 -41.18
CA MET A 39 -0.27 42.74 -40.86
C MET A 39 0.09 43.36 -39.50
N GLN A 40 0.47 42.55 -38.50
CA GLN A 40 0.86 43.04 -37.17
C GLN A 40 2.23 43.72 -37.21
N GLN A 41 3.19 43.15 -37.95
CA GLN A 41 4.47 43.78 -38.24
C GLN A 41 4.31 45.11 -38.98
N HIS A 42 3.32 45.22 -39.87
CA HIS A 42 3.00 46.47 -40.54
C HIS A 42 2.49 47.54 -39.58
N ILE A 43 1.52 47.22 -38.71
CA ILE A 43 0.96 48.19 -37.75
C ILE A 43 2.05 48.75 -36.84
N ALA A 44 2.97 47.92 -36.36
CA ALA A 44 4.11 48.35 -35.56
C ALA A 44 5.04 49.37 -36.26
N LYS A 45 4.99 49.44 -37.61
CA LYS A 45 5.84 50.30 -38.45
C LYS A 45 5.04 51.24 -39.36
N CYS A 46 3.72 51.33 -39.19
CA CYS A 46 2.87 52.09 -40.09
C CYS A 46 3.06 53.59 -39.81
N PRO A 47 3.45 54.41 -40.81
CA PRO A 47 3.81 55.80 -40.60
C PRO A 47 2.62 56.69 -40.19
N LYS A 48 1.38 56.20 -40.38
CA LYS A 48 0.14 56.92 -40.06
C LYS A 48 -0.65 56.28 -38.90
N PHE A 49 -0.06 55.33 -38.18
CA PHE A 49 -0.69 54.70 -37.03
C PHE A 49 -0.48 55.56 -35.76
N PRO A 50 -1.51 55.84 -34.95
CA PRO A 50 -1.37 56.68 -33.75
C PRO A 50 -0.42 56.01 -32.73
N GLN A 51 0.70 56.65 -32.41
CA GLN A 51 1.65 56.12 -31.42
C GLN A 51 1.21 56.52 -30.01
N SER A 52 0.43 55.66 -29.35
CA SER A 52 0.21 55.75 -27.90
C SER A 52 0.05 54.36 -27.30
N SER A 53 1.14 53.59 -27.29
CA SER A 53 1.42 52.49 -26.35
C SER A 53 2.74 51.79 -26.72
N LYS A 54 3.86 52.23 -26.15
CA LYS A 54 5.07 51.41 -26.02
C LYS A 54 5.43 51.35 -24.54
N GLN A 55 5.19 50.19 -23.93
CA GLN A 55 5.86 49.79 -22.69
C GLN A 55 7.36 49.62 -22.99
N ALA A 56 8.21 50.00 -22.04
CA ALA A 56 9.59 49.54 -21.94
C ALA A 56 9.94 49.29 -20.46
N THR A 57 10.62 48.17 -20.25
CA THR A 57 11.10 47.55 -19.00
C THR A 57 12.52 48.05 -18.63
N PRO A 58 13.32 47.33 -17.80
CA PRO A 58 13.68 47.65 -16.41
C PRO A 58 15.14 48.13 -16.24
N ASP A 59 15.54 48.66 -15.06
CA ASP A 59 16.89 48.41 -14.52
C ASP A 59 17.11 48.81 -13.05
N LYS A 60 18.16 48.19 -12.49
CA LYS A 60 18.63 48.06 -11.10
C LYS A 60 19.09 49.36 -10.41
N SER A 61 18.95 49.45 -9.08
CA SER A 61 20.08 49.57 -8.12
C SER A 61 19.66 49.69 -6.65
N SER A 62 20.51 49.07 -5.82
CA SER A 62 20.77 49.16 -4.36
C SER A 62 20.09 50.23 -3.51
N SER A 63 19.66 49.87 -2.29
CA SER A 63 20.46 50.07 -1.05
C SER A 63 19.74 49.59 0.21
N ALA A 64 20.56 49.23 1.20
CA ALA A 64 20.27 48.66 2.51
C ALA A 64 19.25 49.41 3.38
N SER A 65 18.61 48.69 4.32
CA SER A 65 18.85 48.83 5.78
C SER A 65 17.69 48.27 6.62
N SER A 66 18.01 47.30 7.47
CA SER A 66 17.63 47.25 8.90
C SER A 66 16.14 47.20 9.29
N ILE A 67 15.62 46.01 9.57
CA ILE A 67 14.45 45.82 10.45
C ILE A 67 14.93 45.30 11.80
N ARG A 68 14.70 46.09 12.84
CA ARG A 68 14.78 45.69 14.26
C ARG A 68 13.47 45.03 14.67
N CYS A 69 13.58 44.02 15.53
CA CYS A 69 12.52 43.40 16.31
C CYS A 69 11.86 44.38 17.29
N GLY A 70 10.61 44.08 17.69
CA GLY A 70 10.08 44.52 18.98
C GLY A 70 8.56 44.73 19.06
N ASN A 71 7.85 43.63 19.34
CA ASN A 71 6.81 43.46 20.36
C ASN A 71 5.42 44.14 20.34
N ASP A 72 4.48 43.28 20.75
CA ASP A 72 3.20 43.46 21.47
C ASP A 72 2.04 44.06 20.65
N SER A 73 0.93 43.37 20.45
CA SER A 73 0.01 42.95 21.51
C SER A 73 -1.25 42.35 20.87
N ASP A 74 -1.83 41.36 21.56
CA ASP A 74 -3.15 40.80 21.33
C ASP A 74 -4.24 41.90 21.30
N SER A 75 -5.16 41.80 20.34
CA SER A 75 -6.58 42.00 20.63
C SER A 75 -7.45 41.42 19.52
N ASP A 76 -8.25 40.44 19.90
CA ASP A 76 -9.50 40.11 19.23
C ASP A 76 -10.33 41.38 19.05
N THR A 77 -10.70 41.70 17.81
CA THR A 77 -11.92 42.47 17.56
C THR A 77 -12.49 42.15 16.19
N LEU A 78 -13.63 41.47 16.22
CA LEU A 78 -14.65 41.54 15.19
C LEU A 78 -14.92 43.01 14.86
N SER A 79 -14.66 43.42 13.62
CA SER A 79 -15.16 44.69 13.10
C SER A 79 -15.55 44.56 11.64
N SER A 80 -16.88 44.57 11.47
CA SER A 80 -17.67 45.04 10.33
C SER A 80 -16.90 45.51 9.09
N ALA A 81 -17.11 44.80 7.98
CA ALA A 81 -16.82 45.29 6.64
C ALA A 81 -17.60 46.59 6.33
N PRO A 82 -17.01 47.57 5.61
CA PRO A 82 -17.78 48.68 5.08
C PRO A 82 -18.61 48.19 3.89
N ALA A 83 -19.90 48.53 3.90
CA ALA A 83 -20.79 48.36 2.76
C ALA A 83 -20.32 49.25 1.60
N HIS A 84 -19.72 48.65 0.58
CA HIS A 84 -19.59 49.30 -0.73
C HIS A 84 -20.87 49.08 -1.52
N SER A 85 -21.68 50.13 -1.58
CA SER A 85 -22.70 50.31 -2.61
C SER A 85 -22.03 50.48 -3.97
N GLY A 86 -22.01 49.39 -4.73
CA GLY A 86 -21.58 49.38 -6.12
C GLY A 86 -22.28 48.23 -6.84
N THR A 87 -23.32 48.55 -7.59
CA THR A 87 -23.96 47.66 -8.56
C THR A 87 -22.97 47.37 -9.70
N GLY A 88 -22.05 46.44 -9.46
CA GLY A 88 -21.28 45.73 -10.46
C GLY A 88 -21.37 44.27 -10.08
N GLY A 89 -21.97 43.45 -10.94
CA GLY A 89 -22.02 42.00 -10.72
C GLY A 89 -20.62 41.51 -10.35
N LEU A 90 -20.50 40.78 -9.25
CA LEU A 90 -19.27 40.17 -8.81
C LEU A 90 -18.90 39.13 -9.87
N PHE A 91 -18.24 39.58 -10.94
CA PHE A 91 -17.78 38.71 -12.01
C PHE A 91 -16.80 37.76 -11.35
N ASP A 92 -17.23 36.51 -11.20
CA ASP A 92 -16.34 35.46 -10.76
C ASP A 92 -15.18 35.41 -11.76
N SER A 93 -13.98 35.71 -11.26
CA SER A 93 -12.75 35.71 -12.03
C SER A 93 -11.71 34.90 -11.27
N MET A 94 -10.83 34.26 -12.02
CA MET A 94 -9.77 33.44 -11.48
C MET A 94 -8.49 33.80 -12.23
N ASP A 95 -7.49 34.27 -11.47
CA ASP A 95 -6.17 34.52 -12.03
C ASP A 95 -5.43 33.19 -12.29
N GLU A 96 -4.33 33.26 -13.05
CA GLU A 96 -3.57 32.05 -13.38
C GLU A 96 -2.99 31.34 -12.15
N ARG A 97 -2.70 32.05 -11.07
CA ARG A 97 -2.12 31.46 -9.86
C ARG A 97 -3.17 30.66 -9.10
N SER A 98 -4.36 31.22 -8.91
CA SER A 98 -5.51 30.55 -8.31
C SER A 98 -5.96 29.36 -9.15
N GLN A 99 -5.98 29.48 -10.48
CA GLN A 99 -6.28 28.37 -11.38
C GLN A 99 -5.27 27.22 -11.23
N ARG A 100 -3.96 27.52 -11.22
CA ARG A 100 -2.91 26.50 -11.01
C ARG A 100 -3.02 25.85 -9.64
N HIS A 101 -3.29 26.63 -8.60
CA HIS A 101 -3.44 26.10 -7.24
C HIS A 101 -4.67 25.19 -7.12
N ALA A 102 -5.80 25.58 -7.71
CA ALA A 102 -7.00 24.75 -7.78
C ALA A 102 -6.76 23.45 -8.56
N ASP A 103 -6.04 23.52 -9.69
CA ASP A 103 -5.64 22.35 -10.48
C ASP A 103 -4.77 21.38 -9.68
N GLU A 104 -3.80 21.89 -8.90
CA GLU A 104 -2.93 21.08 -8.04
C GLU A 104 -3.70 20.41 -6.90
N CYS A 105 -4.57 21.15 -6.20
CA CYS A 105 -5.41 20.61 -5.13
C CYS A 105 -6.36 19.54 -5.66
N PHE A 106 -7.00 19.82 -6.80
CA PHE A 106 -7.90 18.87 -7.46
C PHE A 106 -7.16 17.61 -7.92
N ALA A 107 -5.99 17.76 -8.55
CA ALA A 107 -5.16 16.64 -8.97
C ALA A 107 -4.74 15.76 -7.77
N ARG A 108 -4.31 16.39 -6.66
CA ARG A 108 -3.93 15.68 -5.43
C ARG A 108 -5.08 14.86 -4.86
N ALA A 109 -6.27 15.46 -4.77
CA ALA A 109 -7.48 14.75 -4.34
C ALA A 109 -7.77 13.53 -5.23
N MET A 110 -7.64 13.67 -6.54
CA MET A 110 -7.82 12.55 -7.48
C MET A 110 -6.77 11.44 -7.28
N TYR A 111 -5.50 11.79 -7.09
CA TYR A 111 -4.44 10.79 -6.93
C TYR A 111 -4.56 10.06 -5.58
N ALA A 112 -4.84 10.77 -4.49
CA ALA A 112 -5.00 10.20 -3.16
C ALA A 112 -6.18 9.21 -3.07
N THR A 113 -7.28 9.53 -3.77
CA THR A 113 -8.49 8.69 -3.83
C THR A 113 -8.41 7.59 -4.89
N GLY A 114 -7.49 7.68 -5.85
CA GLY A 114 -7.44 6.78 -7.00
C GLY A 114 -8.51 7.05 -8.05
N SER A 115 -9.09 8.26 -8.06
CA SER A 115 -10.18 8.65 -8.97
C SER A 115 -9.79 8.48 -10.46
N PRO A 116 -10.74 8.17 -11.36
CA PRO A 116 -10.49 8.09 -12.80
C PRO A 116 -9.98 9.42 -13.36
N LEU A 117 -8.84 9.43 -14.07
CA LEU A 117 -8.29 10.68 -14.67
C LEU A 117 -9.22 11.28 -15.74
N THR A 118 -10.22 10.54 -16.20
CA THR A 118 -11.26 10.99 -17.14
C THR A 118 -12.41 11.71 -16.44
N LEU A 119 -12.41 11.79 -15.11
CA LEU A 119 -13.46 12.42 -14.31
C LEU A 119 -13.73 13.86 -14.76
N THR A 120 -12.70 14.64 -15.06
CA THR A 120 -12.86 16.02 -15.57
C THR A 120 -13.39 16.11 -16.99
N SER A 121 -13.46 15.00 -17.73
CA SER A 121 -14.10 14.97 -19.04
C SER A 121 -15.62 14.79 -18.93
N ASN A 122 -16.13 14.29 -17.80
CA ASN A 122 -17.55 14.03 -17.57
C ASN A 122 -18.32 15.34 -17.36
N VAL A 123 -19.49 15.48 -18.00
CA VAL A 123 -20.31 16.70 -17.97
C VAL A 123 -20.87 17.02 -16.58
N TYR A 124 -21.22 16.00 -15.79
CA TYR A 124 -21.78 16.19 -14.45
C TYR A 124 -20.72 16.69 -13.47
N TRP A 125 -19.50 16.16 -13.55
CA TRP A 125 -18.36 16.66 -12.77
C TRP A 125 -18.00 18.11 -13.12
N LYS A 126 -18.02 18.47 -14.41
CA LYS A 126 -17.85 19.87 -14.82
C LYS A 126 -18.95 20.77 -14.27
N ARG A 127 -20.21 20.33 -14.31
CA ARG A 127 -21.34 21.08 -13.75
C ARG A 127 -21.19 21.27 -12.24
N PHE A 128 -20.85 20.22 -11.50
CA PHE A 128 -20.60 20.30 -10.07
C PHE A 128 -19.50 21.30 -9.73
N LEU A 129 -18.33 21.23 -10.40
CA LEU A 129 -17.23 22.16 -10.18
C LEU A 129 -17.60 23.60 -10.55
N ASN A 130 -18.39 23.80 -11.62
CA ASN A 130 -18.90 25.11 -12.00
C ASN A 130 -19.88 25.70 -10.97
N VAL A 131 -20.66 24.87 -10.27
CA VAL A 131 -21.54 25.35 -9.18
C VAL A 131 -20.70 25.87 -8.01
N LEU A 132 -19.62 25.17 -7.66
CA LEU A 132 -18.72 25.59 -6.59
C LEU A 132 -17.91 26.84 -6.96
N ARG A 133 -17.41 26.91 -8.20
CA ARG A 133 -16.62 28.04 -8.71
C ARG A 133 -16.80 28.20 -10.23
N PRO A 134 -17.73 29.04 -10.70
CA PRO A 134 -17.99 29.24 -12.12
C PRO A 134 -16.78 29.64 -12.96
N ALA A 135 -15.82 30.39 -12.40
CA ALA A 135 -14.61 30.82 -13.08
C ALA A 135 -13.52 29.73 -13.17
N TYR A 136 -13.62 28.66 -12.39
CA TYR A 136 -12.64 27.58 -12.44
C TYR A 136 -12.85 26.73 -13.69
N THR A 137 -11.79 26.55 -14.47
CA THR A 137 -11.82 25.62 -15.60
C THR A 137 -11.11 24.33 -15.21
N PRO A 138 -11.81 23.19 -15.00
CA PRO A 138 -11.16 21.97 -14.54
C PRO A 138 -10.07 21.49 -15.50
N SER A 139 -8.94 21.08 -14.93
CA SER A 139 -7.83 20.50 -15.69
C SER A 139 -8.24 19.34 -16.59
N THR A 140 -7.66 19.30 -17.78
CA THR A 140 -7.89 18.20 -18.73
C THR A 140 -7.32 16.88 -18.20
N SER A 141 -7.93 15.76 -18.62
CA SER A 141 -7.39 14.41 -18.36
C SER A 141 -5.92 14.27 -18.82
N HIS A 142 -5.55 14.93 -19.92
CA HIS A 142 -4.17 14.94 -20.38
C HIS A 142 -3.23 15.62 -19.37
N ALA A 143 -3.58 16.81 -18.86
CA ALA A 143 -2.79 17.51 -17.84
C ALA A 143 -2.67 16.69 -16.55
N LEU A 144 -3.77 16.06 -16.12
CA LEU A 144 -3.82 15.15 -14.96
C LEU A 144 -2.97 13.88 -15.15
N SER A 145 -2.72 13.44 -16.38
CA SER A 145 -1.91 12.26 -16.69
C SER A 145 -0.45 12.54 -17.05
N THR A 146 -0.06 13.82 -17.07
CA THR A 146 1.26 14.29 -17.49
C THR A 146 1.77 15.33 -16.50
N ARG A 147 1.77 16.62 -16.84
CA ARG A 147 2.38 17.71 -16.07
C ARG A 147 1.99 17.73 -14.60
N LEU A 148 0.71 17.55 -14.26
CA LEU A 148 0.25 17.58 -12.87
C LEU A 148 0.70 16.34 -12.10
N LEU A 149 0.69 15.17 -12.77
CA LEU A 149 1.16 13.92 -12.18
C LEU A 149 2.68 13.95 -11.96
N ASP A 150 3.43 14.44 -12.95
CA ASP A 150 4.88 14.58 -12.87
C ASP A 150 5.28 15.56 -11.76
N GLY A 151 4.58 16.70 -11.67
CA GLY A 151 4.80 17.69 -10.61
C GLY A 151 4.55 17.12 -9.21
N GLU A 152 3.39 16.46 -9.02
CA GLU A 152 3.03 15.89 -7.72
C GLU A 152 3.92 14.69 -7.37
N PHE A 153 4.26 13.83 -8.34
CA PHE A 153 5.21 12.74 -8.14
C PHE A 153 6.58 13.25 -7.70
N ASN A 154 7.13 14.27 -8.38
CA ASN A 154 8.41 14.86 -7.99
C ASN A 154 8.35 15.48 -6.58
N ARG A 155 7.25 16.15 -6.23
CA ARG A 155 7.02 16.69 -4.87
C ARG A 155 7.06 15.59 -3.82
N VAL A 156 6.32 14.51 -4.04
CA VAL A 156 6.22 13.38 -3.12
C VAL A 156 7.56 12.63 -3.03
N GLN A 157 8.21 12.38 -4.17
CA GLN A 157 9.53 11.72 -4.21
C GLN A 157 10.62 12.55 -3.53
N ALA A 158 10.58 13.88 -3.62
CA ALA A 158 11.49 14.74 -2.87
C ALA A 158 11.31 14.56 -1.35
N LYS A 159 10.06 14.40 -0.88
CA LYS A 159 9.76 14.11 0.53
C LYS A 159 10.20 12.68 0.93
N VAL A 160 10.00 11.68 0.07
CA VAL A 160 10.54 10.32 0.25
C VAL A 160 12.06 10.36 0.43
N LYS A 161 12.76 11.01 -0.50
CA LYS A 161 14.22 11.15 -0.44
C LYS A 161 14.67 11.88 0.82
N GLN A 162 14.02 12.97 1.19
CA GLN A 162 14.31 13.69 2.44
C GLN A 162 14.15 12.79 3.68
N THR A 163 13.13 11.95 3.72
CA THR A 163 12.91 11.01 4.83
C THR A 163 14.01 9.95 4.90
N ILE A 164 14.42 9.41 3.75
CA ILE A 164 15.54 8.45 3.64
C ILE A 164 16.88 9.11 4.00
N ASP A 165 17.10 10.35 3.56
CA ASP A 165 18.34 11.09 3.82
C ASP A 165 18.53 11.37 5.32
N LYS A 166 17.44 11.62 6.04
CA LYS A 166 17.42 11.83 7.51
C LYS A 166 17.58 10.56 8.33
N ALA A 167 17.39 9.37 7.74
CA ALA A 167 17.52 8.12 8.46
C ALA A 167 18.97 7.68 8.56
N ASP A 168 19.39 7.28 9.77
CA ASP A 168 20.73 6.74 10.03
C ASP A 168 20.90 5.32 9.47
N CYS A 169 19.82 4.52 9.52
CA CYS A 169 19.77 3.19 8.93
C CYS A 169 18.41 2.94 8.28
N ILE A 170 18.42 2.14 7.22
CA ILE A 170 17.24 1.78 6.46
C ILE A 170 17.20 0.28 6.16
N CYS A 171 15.97 -0.24 6.02
CA CYS A 171 15.72 -1.56 5.47
C CYS A 171 15.09 -1.44 4.09
N VAL A 172 15.60 -2.19 3.12
CA VAL A 172 14.98 -2.32 1.80
C VAL A 172 14.03 -3.52 1.83
N ILE A 173 12.79 -3.32 1.41
CA ILE A 173 11.85 -4.40 1.14
C ILE A 173 11.69 -4.50 -0.37
N SER A 174 11.85 -5.70 -0.91
CA SER A 174 11.61 -5.98 -2.33
C SER A 174 10.55 -7.05 -2.48
N ASP A 175 9.60 -6.83 -3.37
CA ASP A 175 8.57 -7.83 -3.70
C ASP A 175 8.19 -7.80 -5.17
N GLY A 176 7.98 -8.97 -5.74
CA GLY A 176 7.65 -9.18 -7.14
C GLY A 176 6.14 -9.40 -7.33
N TRP A 177 5.56 -8.78 -8.35
CA TRP A 177 4.19 -9.08 -8.75
C TRP A 177 4.02 -9.00 -10.28
N SER A 178 2.90 -9.48 -10.79
CA SER A 178 2.55 -9.35 -12.21
C SER A 178 1.36 -8.43 -12.36
N ASN A 179 1.47 -7.41 -13.21
CA ASN A 179 0.37 -6.51 -13.48
C ASN A 179 -0.76 -7.19 -14.26
N VAL A 180 -1.91 -6.52 -14.42
CA VAL A 180 -3.06 -7.13 -15.12
C VAL A 180 -2.81 -7.44 -16.61
N ARG A 181 -1.68 -6.97 -17.17
CA ARG A 181 -1.20 -7.34 -18.52
C ARG A 181 -0.24 -8.53 -18.51
N GLY A 182 0.02 -9.14 -17.35
CA GLY A 182 0.98 -10.22 -17.18
C GLY A 182 2.44 -9.76 -17.23
N GLN A 183 2.71 -8.45 -17.11
CA GLN A 183 4.08 -7.92 -17.08
C GLN A 183 4.61 -7.93 -15.66
N GLY A 184 5.83 -8.44 -15.49
CA GLY A 184 6.46 -8.50 -14.19
C GLY A 184 6.94 -7.14 -13.71
N VAL A 185 6.67 -6.82 -12.44
CA VAL A 185 7.13 -5.62 -11.76
C VAL A 185 7.79 -6.01 -10.44
N ILE A 186 8.93 -5.40 -10.12
CA ILE A 186 9.57 -5.49 -8.81
C ILE A 186 9.38 -4.16 -8.11
N THR A 187 8.89 -4.19 -6.88
CA THR A 187 8.67 -2.99 -6.06
C THR A 187 9.70 -2.91 -4.96
N TYR A 188 10.29 -1.73 -4.78
CA TYR A 188 11.26 -1.43 -3.73
C TYR A 188 10.66 -0.42 -2.77
N MET A 189 10.56 -0.82 -1.51
CA MET A 189 10.20 0.05 -0.43
C MET A 189 11.38 0.21 0.53
N VAL A 190 11.39 1.34 1.21
CA VAL A 190 12.42 1.66 2.19
C VAL A 190 11.74 1.94 3.52
N THR A 191 12.14 1.23 4.56
CA THR A 191 11.64 1.46 5.91
C THR A 191 12.55 2.45 6.62
N THR A 192 12.00 3.63 6.86
CA THR A 192 12.53 4.67 7.74
C THR A 192 11.59 4.81 8.92
N PRO A 193 11.56 3.79 9.78
CA PRO A 193 10.44 3.26 10.60
C PRO A 193 9.07 3.02 9.97
N GLN A 194 8.64 3.87 9.04
CA GLN A 194 7.46 3.61 8.22
C GLN A 194 7.89 3.28 6.78
N PRO A 195 7.29 2.27 6.12
CA PRO A 195 7.70 1.84 4.79
C PRO A 195 7.20 2.82 3.71
N VAL A 196 8.12 3.60 3.13
CA VAL A 196 7.85 4.46 1.98
C VAL A 196 8.06 3.70 0.67
N LEU A 197 7.21 3.93 -0.32
CA LEU A 197 7.38 3.37 -1.66
C LEU A 197 8.47 4.19 -2.37
N TYR A 198 9.64 3.58 -2.58
CA TYR A 198 10.79 4.25 -3.18
C TYR A 198 10.71 4.21 -4.70
N LYS A 199 10.66 3.00 -5.27
CA LYS A 199 10.78 2.77 -6.71
C LYS A 199 10.07 1.48 -7.12
N SER A 200 9.68 1.38 -8.38
CA SER A 200 9.37 0.09 -9.00
C SER A 200 10.12 -0.08 -10.32
N THR A 201 10.45 -1.32 -10.68
CA THR A 201 11.10 -1.65 -11.95
C THR A 201 10.24 -2.65 -12.72
N ASP A 202 9.93 -2.33 -13.97
CA ASP A 202 9.35 -3.28 -14.93
C ASP A 202 10.43 -4.25 -15.41
N THR A 203 10.23 -5.55 -15.17
CA THR A 203 11.17 -6.60 -15.56
C THR A 203 11.18 -6.84 -17.07
N LYS A 204 10.23 -6.28 -17.81
CA LYS A 204 10.08 -6.41 -19.27
C LYS A 204 10.12 -7.89 -19.69
N HIS A 205 11.04 -8.25 -20.58
CA HIS A 205 11.25 -9.61 -21.08
C HIS A 205 12.35 -10.37 -20.33
N ASN A 206 12.92 -9.80 -19.26
CA ASN A 206 13.97 -10.46 -18.51
C ASN A 206 13.40 -11.62 -17.70
N ARG A 207 14.08 -12.77 -17.77
CA ARG A 207 13.81 -13.87 -16.84
C ARG A 207 14.25 -13.41 -15.46
N ARG A 208 13.35 -13.54 -14.47
CA ARG A 208 13.60 -13.21 -13.05
C ARG A 208 14.56 -14.21 -12.40
N THR A 209 15.76 -14.37 -12.95
CA THR A 209 16.82 -15.21 -12.38
C THR A 209 17.35 -14.56 -11.10
N GLY A 210 17.91 -15.36 -10.19
CA GLY A 210 18.52 -14.83 -8.97
C GLY A 210 19.60 -13.77 -9.24
N SER A 211 20.39 -13.94 -10.32
CA SER A 211 21.41 -12.95 -10.73
C SER A 211 20.79 -11.63 -11.18
N TYR A 212 19.74 -11.67 -12.01
CA TYR A 212 19.07 -10.44 -12.46
C TYR A 212 18.49 -9.66 -11.28
N ILE A 213 17.84 -10.36 -10.35
CA ILE A 213 17.28 -9.76 -9.15
C ILE A 213 18.40 -9.19 -8.27
N ALA A 214 19.53 -9.88 -8.14
CA ALA A 214 20.69 -9.36 -7.43
C ALA A 214 21.19 -8.04 -8.02
N ASP A 215 21.30 -7.93 -9.34
CA ASP A 215 21.78 -6.72 -10.00
C ASP A 215 20.84 -5.53 -9.77
N GLU A 216 19.53 -5.76 -9.86
CA GLU A 216 18.53 -4.73 -9.56
C GLU A 216 18.58 -4.30 -8.08
N LEU A 217 18.72 -5.25 -7.15
CA LEU A 217 18.87 -4.96 -5.72
C LEU A 217 20.15 -4.18 -5.44
N LYS A 218 21.27 -4.56 -6.05
CA LYS A 218 22.55 -3.84 -5.93
C LYS A 218 22.44 -2.42 -6.47
N ALA A 219 21.75 -2.22 -7.60
CA ALA A 219 21.50 -0.89 -8.15
C ALA A 219 20.70 -0.01 -7.17
N VAL A 220 19.65 -0.57 -6.55
CA VAL A 220 18.85 0.14 -5.54
C VAL A 220 19.68 0.43 -4.27
N ILE A 221 20.47 -0.53 -3.79
CA ILE A 221 21.34 -0.35 -2.62
C ILE A 221 22.38 0.76 -2.87
N ASN A 222 22.99 0.79 -4.06
CA ASN A 222 23.96 1.83 -4.42
C ASN A 222 23.32 3.22 -4.51
N ASP A 223 22.10 3.32 -5.05
CA ASP A 223 21.35 4.57 -5.15
C ASP A 223 20.94 5.14 -3.77
N LEU A 224 20.61 4.25 -2.83
CA LEU A 224 20.26 4.61 -1.45
C LEU A 224 21.49 4.89 -0.55
N GLY A 225 22.68 4.45 -0.98
CA GLY A 225 23.89 4.47 -0.18
C GLY A 225 24.07 3.17 0.61
N PRO A 226 25.04 2.30 0.26
CA PRO A 226 25.17 0.96 0.84
C PRO A 226 25.43 0.98 2.36
N GLU A 227 26.07 2.03 2.88
CA GLU A 227 26.37 2.17 4.30
C GLU A 227 25.11 2.33 5.16
N LYS A 228 24.06 2.98 4.62
CA LYS A 228 22.79 3.19 5.31
C LYS A 228 21.93 1.93 5.35
N VAL A 229 22.10 1.02 4.40
CA VAL A 229 21.27 -0.18 4.33
C VAL A 229 21.74 -1.18 5.40
N CYS A 230 20.87 -1.53 6.34
CA CYS A 230 21.15 -2.58 7.34
C CYS A 230 20.60 -3.94 6.94
N ALA A 231 19.45 -3.96 6.28
CA ALA A 231 18.74 -5.18 5.98
C ALA A 231 18.01 -5.13 4.65
N LEU A 232 17.84 -6.30 4.04
CA LEU A 232 17.04 -6.53 2.85
C LEU A 232 16.00 -7.62 3.15
N VAL A 233 14.72 -7.29 2.99
CA VAL A 233 13.59 -8.23 3.11
C VAL A 233 13.08 -8.55 1.72
N THR A 234 12.95 -9.84 1.39
CA THR A 234 12.31 -10.28 0.14
C THR A 234 11.31 -11.40 0.40
N ASP A 235 10.58 -11.81 -0.63
CA ASP A 235 9.82 -13.07 -0.62
C ASP A 235 10.75 -14.29 -0.47
N ASP A 236 10.11 -15.47 -0.40
CA ASP A 236 10.76 -16.75 -0.14
C ASP A 236 10.98 -17.58 -1.41
N ALA A 237 10.93 -16.96 -2.58
CA ALA A 237 11.17 -17.64 -3.85
C ALA A 237 12.60 -18.19 -3.90
N ALA A 238 12.77 -19.32 -4.59
CA ALA A 238 14.07 -19.99 -4.68
C ALA A 238 15.18 -19.08 -5.24
N ASN A 239 14.80 -18.18 -6.15
CA ASN A 239 15.72 -17.22 -6.77
C ASN A 239 16.24 -16.17 -5.78
N MET A 240 15.49 -15.89 -4.69
CA MET A 240 15.91 -14.92 -3.68
C MET A 240 17.14 -15.39 -2.91
N LYS A 241 17.27 -16.69 -2.61
CA LYS A 241 18.49 -17.21 -1.94
C LYS A 241 19.76 -16.95 -2.77
N VAL A 242 19.66 -17.10 -4.09
CA VAL A 242 20.77 -16.78 -5.00
C VAL A 242 21.05 -15.27 -5.02
N ALA A 243 19.99 -14.46 -5.09
CA ALA A 243 20.13 -13.01 -5.02
C ALA A 243 20.77 -12.53 -3.71
N TRP A 244 20.36 -13.11 -2.58
CA TRP A 244 20.91 -12.83 -1.26
C TRP A 244 22.39 -13.14 -1.18
N ALA A 245 22.83 -14.29 -1.68
CA ALA A 245 24.25 -14.66 -1.69
C ALA A 245 25.09 -13.62 -2.46
N HIS A 246 24.63 -13.19 -3.64
CA HIS A 246 25.32 -12.16 -4.42
C HIS A 246 25.31 -10.77 -3.76
N VAL A 247 24.22 -10.40 -3.08
CA VAL A 247 24.13 -9.15 -2.33
C VAL A 247 25.09 -9.18 -1.13
N GLN A 248 25.12 -10.26 -0.37
CA GLN A 248 25.99 -10.42 0.80
C GLN A 248 27.47 -10.54 0.44
N GLU A 249 27.79 -11.11 -0.73
CA GLU A 249 29.15 -11.09 -1.28
C GLU A 249 29.64 -9.67 -1.55
N THR A 250 28.76 -8.79 -2.04
CA THR A 250 29.10 -7.39 -2.35
C THR A 250 29.02 -6.49 -1.10
N TYR A 251 28.08 -6.76 -0.21
CA TYR A 251 27.79 -5.99 1.00
C TYR A 251 27.66 -6.91 2.22
N PRO A 252 28.77 -7.38 2.80
CA PRO A 252 28.74 -8.36 3.90
C PRO A 252 28.00 -7.87 5.15
N HIS A 253 27.85 -6.55 5.31
CA HIS A 253 27.15 -5.93 6.44
C HIS A 253 25.63 -5.89 6.29
N ILE A 254 25.09 -6.14 5.10
CA ILE A 254 23.63 -6.13 4.85
C ILE A 254 23.06 -7.51 5.18
N THR A 255 22.14 -7.54 6.14
CA THR A 255 21.45 -8.80 6.50
C THR A 255 20.27 -9.04 5.56
N THR A 256 20.27 -10.17 4.86
CA THR A 256 19.15 -10.60 4.01
C THR A 256 18.21 -11.49 4.80
N ILE A 257 16.91 -11.21 4.73
CA ILE A 257 15.86 -11.95 5.43
C ILE A 257 14.69 -12.27 4.50
N GLY A 258 14.10 -13.45 4.69
CA GLY A 258 12.87 -13.86 4.01
C GLY A 258 11.62 -13.32 4.70
N CYS A 259 10.49 -13.37 4.01
CA CYS A 259 9.22 -12.86 4.49
C CYS A 259 8.53 -13.91 5.37
N ALA A 260 8.39 -13.62 6.66
CA ALA A 260 7.75 -14.55 7.60
C ALA A 260 6.28 -14.88 7.24
N ALA A 261 5.55 -13.93 6.66
CA ALA A 261 4.18 -14.16 6.17
C ALA A 261 4.16 -15.17 5.02
N HIS A 262 5.10 -15.06 4.07
CA HIS A 262 5.24 -16.03 2.98
C HIS A 262 5.59 -17.42 3.53
N ALA A 263 6.51 -17.52 4.48
CA ALA A 263 6.90 -18.78 5.09
C ALA A 263 5.71 -19.46 5.81
N LEU A 264 4.91 -18.70 6.56
CA LEU A 264 3.72 -19.23 7.23
C LEU A 264 2.62 -19.62 6.22
N ASN A 265 2.44 -18.86 5.14
CA ASN A 265 1.54 -19.24 4.04
C ASN A 265 2.00 -20.54 3.35
N ARG A 266 3.31 -20.73 3.20
CA ARG A 266 3.89 -21.98 2.66
C ARG A 266 3.76 -23.15 3.63
N LEU A 267 3.91 -22.93 4.93
CA LEU A 267 3.59 -23.93 5.96
C LEU A 267 2.13 -24.38 5.83
N LEU A 268 1.20 -23.43 5.70
CA LEU A 268 -0.21 -23.73 5.51
C LEU A 268 -0.45 -24.53 4.21
N LYS A 269 0.25 -24.18 3.12
CA LYS A 269 0.22 -24.92 1.85
C LYS A 269 0.75 -26.35 1.99
N ASP A 270 1.87 -26.54 2.68
CA ASP A 270 2.48 -27.86 2.92
C ASP A 270 1.51 -28.76 3.70
N ILE A 271 0.82 -28.23 4.70
CA ILE A 271 -0.19 -28.96 5.48
C ILE A 271 -1.41 -29.31 4.63
N MET A 272 -1.89 -28.38 3.80
CA MET A 272 -3.03 -28.63 2.91
C MET A 272 -2.72 -29.59 1.76
N ALA A 273 -1.43 -29.84 1.48
CA ALA A 273 -0.97 -30.84 0.52
C ALA A 273 -0.98 -32.27 1.08
N LEU A 274 -1.10 -32.45 2.40
CA LEU A 274 -1.24 -33.77 3.02
C LEU A 274 -2.50 -34.48 2.49
N SER A 275 -2.41 -35.79 2.30
CA SER A 275 -3.47 -36.58 1.64
C SER A 275 -4.80 -36.49 2.38
N THR A 276 -4.77 -36.58 3.71
CA THR A 276 -5.96 -36.46 4.56
C THR A 276 -6.59 -35.08 4.45
N MET A 277 -5.76 -34.02 4.52
CA MET A 277 -6.21 -32.63 4.47
C MET A 277 -6.76 -32.26 3.10
N ASN A 278 -6.09 -32.68 2.03
CA ASN A 278 -6.49 -32.41 0.64
C ASN A 278 -7.83 -33.09 0.30
N THR A 279 -7.99 -34.34 0.73
CA THR A 279 -9.22 -35.11 0.52
C THR A 279 -10.39 -34.44 1.24
N LEU A 280 -10.21 -34.10 2.52
CA LEU A 280 -11.23 -33.37 3.28
C LEU A 280 -11.60 -32.04 2.64
N TYR A 281 -10.59 -31.27 2.19
CA TYR A 281 -10.80 -30.00 1.51
C TYR A 281 -11.65 -30.14 0.26
N LYS A 282 -11.37 -31.13 -0.59
CA LYS A 282 -12.16 -31.41 -1.81
C LYS A 282 -13.61 -31.74 -1.47
N THR A 283 -13.83 -32.61 -0.49
CA THR A 283 -15.18 -32.99 -0.03
C THR A 283 -15.94 -31.79 0.54
N ALA A 284 -15.32 -31.02 1.43
CA ALA A 284 -15.92 -29.83 2.02
C ALA A 284 -16.24 -28.76 0.96
N LYS A 285 -15.32 -28.54 0.01
CA LYS A 285 -15.54 -27.61 -1.11
C LYS A 285 -16.69 -28.05 -2.01
N GLN A 286 -16.83 -29.36 -2.25
CA GLN A 286 -17.94 -29.91 -3.02
C GLN A 286 -19.28 -29.63 -2.34
N VAL A 287 -19.39 -29.85 -1.02
CA VAL A 287 -20.58 -29.52 -0.23
C VAL A 287 -20.93 -28.03 -0.36
N VAL A 288 -19.96 -27.14 -0.15
CA VAL A 288 -20.21 -25.70 -0.23
C VAL A 288 -20.61 -25.27 -1.64
N LYS A 289 -19.91 -25.76 -2.68
CA LYS A 289 -20.27 -25.48 -4.08
C LYS A 289 -21.69 -25.95 -4.39
N TYR A 290 -22.07 -27.14 -3.94
CA TYR A 290 -23.40 -27.69 -4.17
C TYR A 290 -24.50 -26.81 -3.57
N VAL A 291 -24.37 -26.45 -2.28
CA VAL A 291 -25.38 -25.66 -1.58
C VAL A 291 -25.50 -24.27 -2.17
N LYS A 292 -24.37 -23.63 -2.53
CA LYS A 292 -24.39 -22.29 -3.14
C LYS A 292 -24.89 -22.31 -4.58
N GLY A 293 -24.58 -23.36 -5.34
CA GLY A 293 -24.92 -23.45 -6.78
C GLY A 293 -26.37 -23.86 -7.04
N LYS A 294 -27.02 -24.57 -6.12
CA LYS A 294 -28.43 -24.95 -6.28
C LYS A 294 -29.35 -23.99 -5.55
N GLN A 295 -30.13 -23.21 -6.31
CA GLN A 295 -31.09 -22.23 -5.82
C GLN A 295 -31.98 -22.77 -4.68
N LEU A 296 -32.55 -23.95 -4.87
CA LEU A 296 -33.43 -24.57 -3.87
C LEU A 296 -32.68 -24.99 -2.60
N ALA A 297 -31.47 -25.57 -2.72
CA ALA A 297 -30.66 -25.96 -1.57
C ALA A 297 -30.21 -24.72 -0.78
N SER A 298 -29.77 -23.66 -1.47
CA SER A 298 -29.41 -22.38 -0.87
C SER A 298 -30.60 -21.76 -0.12
N ALA A 299 -31.78 -21.71 -0.74
CA ALA A 299 -32.99 -21.15 -0.14
C ALA A 299 -33.43 -21.92 1.12
N VAL A 300 -33.41 -23.26 1.08
CA VAL A 300 -33.76 -24.09 2.24
C VAL A 300 -32.72 -23.94 3.34
N TYR A 301 -31.42 -23.97 3.03
CA TYR A 301 -30.36 -23.73 4.01
C TYR A 301 -30.52 -22.37 4.71
N LEU A 302 -30.77 -21.30 3.95
CA LEU A 302 -30.99 -19.96 4.52
C LEU A 302 -32.28 -19.88 5.35
N SER A 303 -33.33 -20.60 4.97
CA SER A 303 -34.54 -20.73 5.81
C SER A 303 -34.21 -21.37 7.15
N LYS A 304 -33.46 -22.48 7.13
CA LYS A 304 -33.03 -23.18 8.34
C LYS A 304 -32.11 -22.36 9.22
N GLN A 305 -31.22 -21.56 8.64
CA GLN A 305 -30.43 -20.58 9.39
C GLN A 305 -31.32 -19.55 10.09
N ARG A 306 -32.33 -18.99 9.39
CA ARG A 306 -33.26 -18.02 9.97
C ARG A 306 -34.13 -18.61 11.10
N GLU A 307 -34.59 -19.85 10.94
CA GLU A 307 -35.32 -20.58 12.00
C GLU A 307 -34.49 -20.70 13.29
N GLN A 308 -33.17 -20.74 13.17
CA GLN A 308 -32.22 -20.79 14.29
C GLN A 308 -31.71 -19.40 14.72
N ASN A 309 -32.32 -18.30 14.26
CA ASN A 309 -31.88 -16.91 14.49
C ASN A 309 -30.43 -16.62 14.07
N LYS A 310 -29.95 -17.32 13.03
CA LYS A 310 -28.63 -17.14 12.43
C LYS A 310 -28.78 -16.55 11.02
N ASN A 311 -27.79 -15.78 10.56
CA ASN A 311 -27.74 -15.24 9.19
C ASN A 311 -26.50 -15.70 8.39
N GLY A 312 -25.77 -16.69 8.92
CA GLY A 312 -24.50 -17.15 8.38
C GLY A 312 -24.64 -17.71 6.96
N ARG A 313 -23.79 -17.23 6.05
CA ARG A 313 -23.66 -17.75 4.68
C ARG A 313 -22.41 -18.62 4.56
N LEU A 314 -22.50 -19.66 3.73
CA LEU A 314 -21.34 -20.48 3.39
C LEU A 314 -20.34 -19.69 2.54
N LYS A 315 -19.05 -19.87 2.86
CA LYS A 315 -17.95 -19.13 2.25
C LYS A 315 -17.05 -20.11 1.50
N LEU A 316 -16.77 -19.80 0.23
CA LEU A 316 -15.72 -20.49 -0.53
C LEU A 316 -14.39 -19.76 -0.31
N PRO A 317 -13.25 -20.48 -0.35
CA PRO A 317 -11.95 -19.84 -0.37
C PRO A 317 -11.85 -18.93 -1.60
N SER A 318 -11.49 -17.66 -1.41
CA SER A 318 -11.20 -16.74 -2.51
C SER A 318 -9.72 -16.80 -2.87
N ILE A 319 -9.39 -16.57 -4.14
CA ILE A 319 -8.00 -16.52 -4.63
C ILE A 319 -7.19 -15.50 -3.81
N THR A 320 -7.82 -14.38 -3.42
CA THR A 320 -7.20 -13.29 -2.66
C THR A 320 -6.85 -13.63 -1.21
N ARG A 321 -7.43 -14.70 -0.62
CA ARG A 321 -7.18 -15.10 0.77
C ARG A 321 -6.40 -16.42 0.86
N GLY A 322 -5.93 -16.96 -0.26
CA GLY A 322 -5.13 -18.18 -0.34
C GLY A 322 -5.69 -19.33 0.51
N TRP A 323 -4.80 -20.03 1.22
CA TRP A 323 -5.17 -21.14 2.09
C TRP A 323 -5.87 -20.71 3.39
N ALA A 324 -5.73 -19.46 3.83
CA ALA A 324 -6.52 -18.92 4.95
C ALA A 324 -8.02 -18.90 4.62
N GLY A 325 -8.40 -18.85 3.34
CA GLY A 325 -9.78 -19.04 2.88
C GLY A 325 -10.38 -20.39 3.27
N VAL A 326 -9.57 -21.45 3.45
CA VAL A 326 -10.03 -22.77 3.90
C VAL A 326 -10.49 -22.73 5.36
N VAL A 327 -9.78 -22.00 6.22
CA VAL A 327 -10.17 -21.79 7.63
C VAL A 327 -11.55 -21.12 7.70
N ILE A 328 -11.78 -20.11 6.87
CA ILE A 328 -13.06 -19.40 6.78
C ILE A 328 -14.17 -20.34 6.28
N MET A 329 -13.89 -21.16 5.26
CA MET A 329 -14.85 -22.14 4.74
C MET A 329 -15.24 -23.15 5.82
N TYR A 330 -14.26 -23.77 6.49
CA TYR A 330 -14.49 -24.74 7.57
C TYR A 330 -15.27 -24.11 8.74
N HIS A 331 -14.95 -22.88 9.12
CA HIS A 331 -15.72 -22.15 10.13
C HIS A 331 -17.19 -21.99 9.72
N SER A 332 -17.44 -21.52 8.48
CA SER A 332 -18.81 -21.33 7.98
C SER A 332 -19.61 -22.64 7.87
N LEU A 333 -18.93 -23.76 7.58
CA LEU A 333 -19.53 -25.09 7.58
C LEU A 333 -19.96 -25.49 9.00
N LEU A 334 -19.08 -25.31 10.00
CA LEU A 334 -19.37 -25.67 11.39
C LEU A 334 -20.48 -24.78 11.98
N GLU A 335 -20.47 -23.48 11.71
CA GLU A 335 -21.56 -22.57 12.13
C GLU A 335 -22.91 -22.97 11.52
N GLY A 336 -22.89 -23.48 10.28
CA GLY A 336 -24.06 -23.96 9.56
C GLY A 336 -24.39 -25.44 9.73
N LYS A 337 -23.68 -26.19 10.59
CA LYS A 337 -23.78 -27.66 10.66
C LYS A 337 -25.22 -28.14 10.86
N GLU A 338 -25.90 -27.63 11.89
CA GLU A 338 -27.27 -28.01 12.23
C GLU A 338 -28.24 -27.73 11.07
N SER A 339 -28.18 -26.51 10.51
CA SER A 339 -29.03 -26.11 9.38
C SER A 339 -28.75 -26.94 8.12
N LEU A 340 -27.49 -27.33 7.88
CA LEU A 340 -27.12 -28.20 6.77
C LEU A 340 -27.64 -29.63 6.95
N GLN A 341 -27.58 -30.16 8.18
CA GLN A 341 -28.10 -31.48 8.51
C GLN A 341 -29.64 -31.52 8.39
N GLU A 342 -30.34 -30.49 8.88
CA GLU A 342 -31.79 -30.34 8.68
C GLU A 342 -32.17 -30.20 7.21
N MET A 343 -31.40 -29.43 6.42
CA MET A 343 -31.61 -29.33 4.98
C MET A 343 -31.44 -30.69 4.29
N ALA A 344 -30.46 -31.49 4.73
CA ALA A 344 -30.21 -32.83 4.17
C ALA A 344 -31.33 -33.84 4.46
N THR A 345 -32.07 -33.65 5.56
CA THR A 345 -33.23 -34.48 5.91
C THR A 345 -34.54 -33.95 5.32
N SER A 346 -34.57 -32.68 4.90
CA SER A 346 -35.75 -32.07 4.29
C SER A 346 -36.13 -32.71 2.94
N GLN A 347 -37.40 -33.09 2.80
CA GLN A 347 -37.96 -33.58 1.54
C GLN A 347 -38.03 -32.47 0.48
N THR A 348 -38.14 -31.20 0.89
CA THR A 348 -38.30 -30.06 -0.03
C THR A 348 -37.03 -29.70 -0.80
N ALA A 349 -35.85 -30.05 -0.29
CA ALA A 349 -34.58 -29.63 -0.87
C ALA A 349 -34.04 -30.57 -1.96
N ALA A 350 -34.60 -31.78 -2.09
CA ALA A 350 -34.19 -32.82 -3.05
C ALA A 350 -32.65 -32.97 -3.16
N ILE A 351 -31.97 -33.06 -2.01
CA ILE A 351 -30.51 -33.13 -1.94
C ILE A 351 -30.03 -34.45 -2.52
N GLU A 352 -28.98 -34.40 -3.37
CA GLU A 352 -28.35 -35.60 -3.93
C GLU A 352 -27.84 -36.54 -2.82
N SER A 353 -28.00 -37.86 -3.05
CA SER A 353 -27.65 -38.89 -2.06
C SER A 353 -26.20 -38.82 -1.60
N ALA A 354 -25.26 -38.50 -2.51
CA ALA A 354 -23.84 -38.33 -2.19
C ALA A 354 -23.60 -37.17 -1.20
N ILE A 355 -24.20 -35.99 -1.44
CA ILE A 355 -24.06 -34.83 -0.55
C ILE A 355 -24.77 -35.08 0.78
N LYS A 356 -25.95 -35.71 0.74
CA LYS A 356 -26.69 -36.10 1.94
C LYS A 356 -25.86 -37.05 2.82
N GLY A 357 -25.17 -38.02 2.21
CA GLY A 357 -24.27 -38.93 2.92
C GLY A 357 -23.14 -38.19 3.64
N ILE A 358 -22.54 -37.19 3.00
CA ILE A 358 -21.47 -36.38 3.61
C ILE A 358 -22.02 -35.53 4.77
N LEU A 359 -23.16 -34.88 4.59
CA LEU A 359 -23.74 -33.99 5.61
C LEU A 359 -24.19 -34.73 6.88
N LEU A 360 -24.59 -36.00 6.74
CA LEU A 360 -25.02 -36.85 7.86
C LEU A 360 -23.88 -37.72 8.44
N ASP A 361 -22.67 -37.63 7.89
CA ASP A 361 -21.49 -38.33 8.40
C ASP A 361 -20.85 -37.54 9.55
N ASP A 362 -20.95 -38.03 10.79
CA ASP A 362 -20.33 -37.39 11.95
C ASP A 362 -18.80 -37.34 11.83
N MET A 363 -18.18 -38.33 11.19
CA MET A 363 -16.74 -38.37 10.97
C MET A 363 -16.28 -37.25 10.04
N PHE A 364 -17.09 -36.85 9.06
CA PHE A 364 -16.81 -35.67 8.23
C PHE A 364 -16.72 -34.41 9.11
N TRP A 365 -17.66 -34.20 10.03
CA TRP A 365 -17.66 -33.03 10.91
C TRP A 365 -16.53 -33.05 11.94
N GLU A 366 -16.19 -34.21 12.48
CA GLU A 366 -15.02 -34.38 13.36
C GLU A 366 -13.73 -34.06 12.62
N ARG A 367 -13.57 -34.50 11.37
CA ARG A 367 -12.44 -34.15 10.50
C ARG A 367 -12.35 -32.65 10.23
N VAL A 368 -13.46 -31.99 9.88
CA VAL A 368 -13.49 -30.52 9.71
C VAL A 368 -13.06 -29.81 10.99
N THR A 369 -13.54 -30.26 12.15
CA THR A 369 -13.20 -29.68 13.45
C THR A 369 -11.73 -29.90 13.81
N GLY A 370 -11.22 -31.12 13.64
CA GLY A 370 -9.82 -31.47 13.90
C GLY A 370 -8.86 -30.72 12.99
N SER A 371 -9.14 -30.67 11.69
CA SER A 371 -8.35 -29.87 10.74
C SER A 371 -8.37 -28.37 11.07
N LEU A 372 -9.50 -27.83 11.51
CA LEU A 372 -9.59 -26.42 11.91
C LEU A 372 -8.71 -26.11 13.13
N ARG A 373 -8.58 -27.04 14.09
CA ARG A 373 -7.66 -26.89 15.24
C ARG A 373 -6.19 -26.78 14.84
N ILE A 374 -5.80 -27.38 13.71
CA ILE A 374 -4.44 -27.29 13.15
C ILE A 374 -4.26 -26.00 12.35
N LEU A 375 -5.23 -25.64 11.51
CA LEU A 375 -5.07 -24.54 10.55
C LEU A 375 -5.30 -23.14 11.18
N ARG A 376 -6.18 -23.03 12.18
CA ARG A 376 -6.56 -21.76 12.80
C ARG A 376 -5.38 -21.03 13.46
N PRO A 377 -4.50 -21.68 14.23
CA PRO A 377 -3.33 -21.02 14.83
C PRO A 377 -2.40 -20.43 13.78
N ILE A 378 -2.17 -21.16 12.69
CA ILE A 378 -1.30 -20.71 11.60
C ILE A 378 -1.90 -19.51 10.88
N ALA A 379 -3.20 -19.53 10.60
CA ALA A 379 -3.90 -18.39 10.01
C ALA A 379 -3.89 -17.15 10.93
N ALA A 380 -3.99 -17.34 12.25
CA ALA A 380 -3.86 -16.26 13.22
C ALA A 380 -2.44 -15.69 13.27
N ALA A 381 -1.42 -16.54 13.18
CA ALA A 381 -0.02 -16.11 13.10
C ALA A 381 0.27 -15.30 11.82
N ILE A 382 -0.28 -15.71 10.67
CA ILE A 382 -0.22 -14.95 9.41
C ILE A 382 -0.83 -13.56 9.60
N ALA A 383 -2.07 -13.49 10.10
CA ALA A 383 -2.75 -12.21 10.32
C ALA A 383 -1.99 -11.29 11.29
N LYS A 384 -1.34 -11.86 12.31
CA LYS A 384 -0.53 -11.11 13.28
C LYS A 384 0.75 -10.54 12.64
N ILE A 385 1.48 -11.35 11.86
CA ILE A 385 2.77 -10.94 11.28
C ILE A 385 2.61 -10.01 10.06
N GLU A 386 1.46 -10.04 9.39
CA GLU A 386 1.09 -9.09 8.32
C GLU A 386 0.63 -7.72 8.86
N GLY A 387 0.37 -7.62 10.17
CA GLY A 387 -0.06 -6.39 10.82
C GLY A 387 1.00 -5.28 10.78
N ASP A 388 0.56 -4.02 10.81
CA ASP A 388 1.44 -2.84 10.77
C ASP A 388 2.44 -2.74 11.93
N ALA A 389 2.10 -3.33 13.08
CA ALA A 389 2.92 -3.30 14.27
C ALA A 389 3.83 -4.54 14.43
N ALA A 390 3.88 -5.43 13.43
CA ALA A 390 4.66 -6.65 13.50
C ALA A 390 6.17 -6.36 13.46
N LEU A 391 6.92 -7.04 14.32
CA LEU A 391 8.37 -6.89 14.48
C LEU A 391 9.10 -8.22 14.19
N LEU A 392 10.40 -8.15 13.91
CA LEU A 392 11.24 -9.36 13.78
C LEU A 392 11.20 -10.25 15.03
N SER A 393 11.03 -9.65 16.21
CA SER A 393 10.89 -10.35 17.48
C SER A 393 9.65 -11.24 17.52
N ASP A 394 8.55 -10.84 16.88
CA ASP A 394 7.31 -11.63 16.84
C ASP A 394 7.52 -12.98 16.13
N VAL A 395 8.47 -13.08 15.19
CA VAL A 395 8.74 -14.30 14.41
C VAL A 395 9.11 -15.47 15.35
N LYS A 396 10.13 -15.31 16.20
CA LYS A 396 10.56 -16.38 17.11
C LYS A 396 9.44 -16.77 18.07
N TYR A 397 8.73 -15.78 18.60
CA TYR A 397 7.63 -16.00 19.54
C TYR A 397 6.49 -16.78 18.89
N LEU A 398 6.04 -16.36 17.71
CA LEU A 398 4.95 -16.99 16.97
C LEU A 398 5.26 -18.44 16.62
N PHE A 399 6.46 -18.73 16.13
CA PHE A 399 6.82 -20.11 15.82
C PHE A 399 6.97 -20.98 17.08
N ALA A 400 7.38 -20.42 18.22
CA ALA A 400 7.39 -21.14 19.49
C ALA A 400 5.96 -21.46 19.95
N GLU A 401 5.05 -20.48 19.91
CA GLU A 401 3.62 -20.66 20.22
C GLU A 401 2.97 -21.70 19.29
N LEU A 402 3.22 -21.60 17.98
CA LEU A 402 2.75 -22.60 17.01
C LEU A 402 3.32 -23.99 17.31
N LYS A 403 4.59 -24.11 17.71
CA LYS A 403 5.19 -25.40 18.05
C LYS A 403 4.49 -26.04 19.24
N ASP A 404 4.27 -25.27 20.31
CA ASP A 404 3.57 -25.74 21.51
C ASP A 404 2.12 -26.14 21.18
N GLU A 405 1.41 -25.34 20.39
CA GLU A 405 0.04 -25.65 19.96
C GLU A 405 -0.02 -26.89 19.07
N MET A 406 0.88 -27.05 18.11
CA MET A 406 0.93 -28.25 17.26
C MET A 406 1.26 -29.51 18.07
N GLN A 407 2.16 -29.41 19.04
CA GLN A 407 2.46 -30.53 19.95
C GLN A 407 1.23 -30.97 20.77
N ALA A 408 0.37 -30.02 21.16
CA ALA A 408 -0.86 -30.33 21.88
C ALA A 408 -1.97 -30.90 20.97
N VAL A 409 -2.09 -30.40 19.73
CA VAL A 409 -3.21 -30.74 18.82
C VAL A 409 -2.96 -32.02 18.01
N LEU A 410 -1.73 -32.26 17.55
CA LEU A 410 -1.42 -33.35 16.62
C LEU A 410 -1.75 -34.75 17.18
N PRO A 411 -1.46 -35.11 18.44
CA PRO A 411 -1.74 -36.46 18.95
C PRO A 411 -3.23 -36.84 18.98
N ALA A 412 -4.12 -35.84 19.02
CA ALA A 412 -5.56 -36.01 18.98
C ALA A 412 -6.16 -35.72 17.59
N SER A 413 -5.30 -35.52 16.59
CA SER A 413 -5.72 -35.24 15.23
C SER A 413 -6.17 -36.51 14.51
N LEU A 414 -6.91 -36.33 13.42
CA LEU A 414 -7.30 -37.43 12.53
C LEU A 414 -6.31 -37.59 11.36
N LEU A 415 -5.10 -37.05 11.49
CA LEU A 415 -4.02 -37.24 10.52
C LEU A 415 -3.38 -38.62 10.71
N LEU A 416 -2.72 -39.10 9.67
CA LEU A 416 -1.85 -40.26 9.80
C LEU A 416 -0.59 -39.87 10.57
N GLN A 417 0.01 -40.79 11.33
CA GLN A 417 1.23 -40.53 12.11
C GLN A 417 2.41 -39.98 11.25
N ALA A 418 2.51 -40.45 10.00
CA ALA A 418 3.48 -39.93 9.03
C ALA A 418 3.17 -38.49 8.60
N GLU A 419 1.89 -38.12 8.52
CA GLU A 419 1.43 -36.77 8.21
C GLU A 419 1.65 -35.83 9.41
N GLU A 420 1.40 -36.27 10.65
CA GLU A 420 1.73 -35.51 11.87
C GLU A 420 3.22 -35.16 11.94
N THR A 421 4.08 -36.15 11.68
CA THR A 421 5.54 -35.95 11.58
C THR A 421 5.89 -34.95 10.47
N SER A 422 5.17 -34.99 9.36
CA SER A 422 5.36 -34.06 8.24
C SER A 422 4.95 -32.63 8.60
N VAL A 423 3.91 -32.44 9.41
CA VAL A 423 3.51 -31.11 9.94
C VAL A 423 4.64 -30.52 10.78
N VAL A 424 5.16 -31.27 11.76
CA VAL A 424 6.26 -30.80 12.63
C VAL A 424 7.50 -30.46 11.81
N LYS A 425 7.88 -31.35 10.87
CA LYS A 425 9.03 -31.11 9.99
C LYS A 425 8.85 -29.89 9.09
N SER A 426 7.63 -29.64 8.59
CA SER A 426 7.34 -28.44 7.80
C SER A 426 7.46 -27.17 8.67
N LEU A 427 6.93 -27.19 9.89
CA LEU A 427 7.06 -26.08 10.84
C LEU A 427 8.53 -25.74 11.13
N GLU A 428 9.35 -26.74 11.42
CA GLU A 428 10.79 -26.56 11.70
C GLU A 428 11.56 -26.03 10.48
N LYS A 429 11.27 -26.57 9.29
CA LYS A 429 11.87 -26.10 8.03
C LYS A 429 11.57 -24.61 7.77
N HIS A 430 10.32 -24.17 7.97
CA HIS A 430 9.94 -22.78 7.75
C HIS A 430 10.47 -21.85 8.85
N LEU A 431 10.56 -22.34 10.09
CA LEU A 431 11.24 -21.63 11.18
C LEU A 431 12.73 -21.40 10.86
N GLU A 432 13.46 -22.43 10.44
CA GLU A 432 14.89 -22.34 10.08
C GLU A 432 15.12 -21.37 8.93
N PHE A 433 14.22 -21.38 7.94
CA PHE A 433 14.26 -20.44 6.84
C PHE A 433 14.13 -19.00 7.32
N CYS A 434 13.12 -18.70 8.16
CA CYS A 434 12.86 -17.34 8.68
C CYS A 434 13.94 -16.88 9.66
N MET A 435 14.33 -17.73 10.60
CA MET A 435 15.24 -17.33 11.67
C MET A 435 16.64 -17.04 11.13
N LYS A 436 17.13 -15.88 11.53
CA LYS A 436 18.49 -15.39 11.32
C LYS A 436 18.98 -14.76 12.63
N PRO A 437 20.29 -14.58 12.84
CA PRO A 437 20.82 -13.96 14.05
C PRO A 437 20.16 -12.62 14.41
N ILE A 438 19.75 -11.82 13.40
CA ILE A 438 19.06 -10.55 13.62
C ILE A 438 17.67 -10.69 14.25
N HIS A 439 16.97 -11.81 14.03
CA HIS A 439 15.68 -12.09 14.67
C HIS A 439 15.87 -12.42 16.15
N ALA A 440 16.92 -13.16 16.49
CA ALA A 440 17.29 -13.44 17.88
C ALA A 440 17.68 -12.14 18.60
N ALA A 441 18.46 -11.27 17.95
CA ALA A 441 18.77 -9.93 18.47
C ALA A 441 17.50 -9.09 18.68
N ALA A 442 16.59 -9.05 17.70
CA ALA A 442 15.32 -8.35 17.83
C ALA A 442 14.50 -8.86 19.02
N TYR A 443 14.39 -10.18 19.18
CA TYR A 443 13.69 -10.79 20.32
C TYR A 443 14.32 -10.42 21.66
N MET A 444 15.66 -10.39 21.75
CA MET A 444 16.35 -9.98 22.98
C MET A 444 16.11 -8.52 23.35
N LEU A 445 15.92 -7.64 22.36
CA LEU A 445 15.80 -6.19 22.50
C LEU A 445 14.35 -5.70 22.64
N ASP A 446 13.37 -6.56 22.33
CA ASP A 446 11.96 -6.19 22.40
C ASP A 446 11.44 -6.22 23.86
N PRO A 447 10.95 -5.10 24.41
CA PRO A 447 10.42 -5.04 25.77
C PRO A 447 9.14 -5.84 25.98
N LYS A 448 8.49 -6.30 24.92
CA LYS A 448 7.31 -7.18 24.98
C LYS A 448 7.68 -8.59 25.46
N TYR A 449 8.92 -9.01 25.27
CA TYR A 449 9.34 -10.39 25.46
C TYR A 449 10.37 -10.56 26.59
N ASP A 450 9.91 -11.16 27.68
CA ASP A 450 10.75 -11.48 28.86
C ASP A 450 11.07 -12.99 28.95
N LYS A 451 10.37 -13.83 28.16
CA LYS A 451 10.55 -15.30 28.22
C LYS A 451 11.86 -15.73 27.58
N SER A 452 12.60 -16.60 28.26
CA SER A 452 13.83 -17.23 27.75
C SER A 452 13.50 -18.39 26.79
N ILE A 453 13.07 -18.07 25.56
CA ILE A 453 12.79 -19.08 24.52
C ILE A 453 13.94 -19.24 23.51
N LEU A 454 14.98 -18.43 23.62
CA LEU A 454 16.15 -18.50 22.75
C LEU A 454 17.12 -19.58 23.24
N SER A 455 17.71 -20.34 22.31
CA SER A 455 18.81 -21.25 22.61
C SER A 455 20.10 -20.50 22.93
N VAL A 456 21.08 -21.19 23.50
CA VAL A 456 22.42 -20.62 23.79
C VAL A 456 23.10 -20.14 22.50
N GLU A 457 22.95 -20.88 21.40
CA GLU A 457 23.46 -20.50 20.08
C GLU A 457 22.76 -19.25 19.55
N GLU A 458 21.43 -19.17 19.69
CA GLU A 458 20.66 -18.00 19.27
C GLU A 458 21.07 -16.75 20.06
N ILE A 459 21.25 -16.86 21.37
CA ILE A 459 21.73 -15.76 22.24
C ILE A 459 23.15 -15.32 21.81
N ARG A 460 24.05 -16.27 21.57
CA ARG A 460 25.42 -15.96 21.09
C ARG A 460 25.39 -15.22 19.76
N SER A 461 24.55 -15.68 18.83
CA SER A 461 24.39 -15.05 17.52
C SER A 461 23.77 -13.65 17.61
N ALA A 462 22.85 -13.45 18.55
CA ALA A 462 22.25 -12.15 18.83
C ALA A 462 23.28 -11.15 19.34
N TYR A 463 24.16 -11.56 20.26
CA TYR A 463 25.27 -10.71 20.70
C TYR A 463 26.19 -10.32 19.54
N SER A 464 26.51 -11.25 18.64
CA SER A 464 27.32 -10.95 17.46
C SER A 464 26.68 -9.88 16.57
N VAL A 465 25.35 -9.93 16.37
CA VAL A 465 24.62 -8.90 15.60
C VAL A 465 24.63 -7.54 16.32
N ILE A 466 24.39 -7.53 17.63
CA ILE A 466 24.38 -6.31 18.44
C ILE A 466 25.77 -5.65 18.43
N THR A 467 26.84 -6.42 18.60
CA THR A 467 28.23 -5.95 18.50
C THR A 467 28.52 -5.41 17.11
N ALA A 468 28.20 -6.14 16.05
CA ALA A 468 28.43 -5.69 14.67
C ALA A 468 27.69 -4.38 14.37
N MET A 469 26.45 -4.24 14.83
CA MET A 469 25.69 -3.00 14.70
C MET A 469 26.31 -1.86 15.51
N SER A 470 26.82 -2.14 16.72
CA SER A 470 27.49 -1.15 17.56
C SER A 470 28.72 -0.57 16.85
N HIS A 471 29.55 -1.42 16.25
CA HIS A 471 30.73 -0.99 15.49
C HIS A 471 30.35 -0.14 14.28
N ARG A 472 29.31 -0.54 13.54
CA ARG A 472 28.79 0.22 12.39
C ARG A 472 28.33 1.62 12.77
N LEU A 473 27.74 1.77 13.96
CA LEU A 473 27.27 3.05 14.47
C LEU A 473 28.36 3.86 15.18
N GLY A 474 29.61 3.36 15.22
CA GLY A 474 30.71 4.02 15.94
C GLY A 474 30.50 4.07 17.46
N LEU A 475 29.72 3.13 18.02
CA LEU A 475 29.43 3.05 19.44
C LEU A 475 30.47 2.21 20.19
N ASP A 476 30.64 2.52 21.48
CA ASP A 476 31.45 1.72 22.39
C ASP A 476 30.73 0.40 22.71
N GLU A 477 31.24 -0.70 22.14
CA GLU A 477 30.70 -2.05 22.32
C GLU A 477 30.54 -2.43 23.80
N GLY A 478 31.53 -2.10 24.64
CA GLY A 478 31.50 -2.44 26.07
C GLY A 478 30.36 -1.74 26.79
N LYS A 479 30.10 -0.47 26.45
CA LYS A 479 28.95 0.28 26.98
C LYS A 479 27.63 -0.25 26.46
N VAL A 480 27.54 -0.62 25.18
CA VAL A 480 26.32 -1.20 24.59
C VAL A 480 25.98 -2.53 25.25
N LEU A 481 26.95 -3.44 25.37
CA LEU A 481 26.76 -4.76 26.00
C LEU A 481 26.50 -4.62 27.51
N GLY A 482 27.14 -3.66 28.18
CA GLY A 482 26.85 -3.32 29.58
C GLY A 482 25.41 -2.82 29.79
N SER A 483 24.93 -1.96 28.90
CA SER A 483 23.53 -1.49 28.89
C SER A 483 22.55 -2.64 28.60
N LEU A 484 22.89 -3.53 27.65
CA LEU A 484 22.13 -4.76 27.38
C LEU A 484 22.06 -5.69 28.59
N ALA A 485 23.16 -5.88 29.31
CA ALA A 485 23.16 -6.69 30.53
C ALA A 485 22.20 -6.11 31.57
N LYS A 486 22.27 -4.80 31.85
CA LYS A 486 21.36 -4.12 32.78
C LYS A 486 19.89 -4.22 32.34
N TYR A 487 19.61 -4.08 31.05
CA TYR A 487 18.27 -4.24 30.50
C TYR A 487 17.72 -5.65 30.74
N ARG A 488 18.52 -6.67 30.40
CA ARG A 488 18.13 -8.08 30.54
C ARG A 488 18.03 -8.54 31.99
N THR A 489 18.76 -7.91 32.90
CA THR A 489 18.69 -8.17 34.36
C THR A 489 17.75 -7.22 35.10
N LYS A 490 17.03 -6.34 34.38
CA LYS A 490 16.07 -5.36 34.93
C LYS A 490 16.68 -4.46 36.01
N GLN A 491 17.86 -3.91 35.76
CA GLN A 491 18.58 -3.01 36.67
C GLN A 491 18.44 -1.54 36.27
N GLY A 492 18.54 -0.63 37.23
CA GLY A 492 18.48 0.82 36.99
C GLY A 492 17.10 1.25 36.48
N LEU A 493 17.04 1.87 35.29
CA LEU A 493 15.78 2.33 34.69
C LEU A 493 14.72 1.22 34.59
N TRP A 494 15.18 -0.02 34.33
CA TRP A 494 14.32 -1.16 34.09
C TRP A 494 13.84 -1.87 35.37
N GLU A 495 14.23 -1.39 36.56
CA GLU A 495 13.63 -1.81 37.84
C GLU A 495 12.20 -1.30 37.99
N TRP A 496 11.85 -0.23 37.28
CA TRP A 496 10.53 0.39 37.39
C TRP A 496 9.48 -0.31 36.53
N ASP A 497 8.52 -0.98 37.16
CA ASP A 497 7.43 -1.70 36.46
C ASP A 497 6.64 -0.85 35.45
N GLY A 498 6.52 0.47 35.71
CA GLY A 498 5.83 1.39 34.80
C GLY A 498 6.45 1.43 33.40
N ILE A 499 7.77 1.24 33.29
CA ILE A 499 8.44 1.23 31.99
C ILE A 499 8.04 0.00 31.16
N TRP A 500 7.86 -1.15 31.80
CA TRP A 500 7.42 -2.37 31.14
C TRP A 500 5.93 -2.35 30.79
N GLN A 501 5.09 -1.69 31.60
CA GLN A 501 3.69 -1.50 31.25
C GLN A 501 3.54 -0.59 30.02
N SER A 502 4.38 0.43 29.89
CA SER A 502 4.32 1.37 28.76
C SER A 502 4.54 0.71 27.40
N CYS A 503 5.29 -0.40 27.31
CA CYS A 503 5.57 -1.08 26.02
C CYS A 503 4.31 -1.66 25.36
N ARG A 504 3.20 -1.79 26.10
CA ARG A 504 1.89 -2.22 25.55
C ARG A 504 1.13 -1.10 24.84
N HIS A 505 1.55 0.16 25.04
CA HIS A 505 0.86 1.35 24.55
C HIS A 505 1.62 2.10 23.47
N ILE A 506 2.91 1.80 23.28
CA ILE A 506 3.76 2.44 22.27
C ILE A 506 4.58 1.40 21.50
N SER A 507 5.00 1.73 20.29
CA SER A 507 5.85 0.84 19.49
C SER A 507 7.21 0.62 20.17
N ALA A 508 7.84 -0.53 19.95
CA ALA A 508 9.16 -0.83 20.52
C ALA A 508 10.21 0.21 20.10
N SER A 509 10.16 0.70 18.85
CA SER A 509 11.05 1.79 18.42
C SER A 509 10.76 3.11 19.15
N THR A 510 9.49 3.44 19.42
CA THR A 510 9.13 4.65 20.18
C THR A 510 9.57 4.52 21.64
N TRP A 511 9.46 3.32 22.21
CA TRP A 511 9.89 3.01 23.57
C TRP A 511 11.40 3.23 23.73
N TRP A 512 12.21 2.65 22.84
CA TRP A 512 13.66 2.82 22.86
C TRP A 512 14.10 4.26 22.63
N LYS A 513 13.50 4.97 21.65
CA LYS A 513 13.88 6.36 21.34
C LYS A 513 13.38 7.35 22.39
N GLY A 514 12.16 7.16 22.89
CA GLY A 514 11.48 8.13 23.75
C GLY A 514 11.79 7.97 25.23
N LEU A 515 11.77 6.73 25.73
CA LEU A 515 11.95 6.45 27.17
C LEU A 515 13.36 6.01 27.52
N CYS A 516 14.05 5.33 26.60
CA CYS A 516 15.39 4.80 26.82
C CYS A 516 16.46 5.49 25.97
N GLY A 517 16.18 6.63 25.34
CA GLY A 517 17.07 7.23 24.32
C GLY A 517 18.46 7.63 24.81
N PHE A 518 18.65 7.74 26.13
CA PHE A 518 19.95 8.02 26.77
C PHE A 518 20.81 6.76 27.01
N GLU A 519 20.23 5.57 26.86
CA GLU A 519 20.95 4.31 27.03
C GLU A 519 21.81 4.01 25.80
N ALA A 520 23.03 3.51 26.02
CA ALA A 520 23.96 3.16 24.95
C ALA A 520 23.37 2.12 23.97
N LEU A 521 22.46 1.27 24.45
CA LEU A 521 21.79 0.24 23.64
C LEU A 521 20.72 0.81 22.70
N ALA A 522 20.14 1.98 23.00
CA ALA A 522 18.96 2.48 22.32
C ALA A 522 19.11 2.68 20.80
N PRO A 523 20.25 3.17 20.27
CA PRO A 523 20.43 3.28 18.82
C PRO A 523 20.39 1.92 18.10
N VAL A 524 21.05 0.90 18.67
CA VAL A 524 21.08 -0.46 18.11
C VAL A 524 19.69 -1.09 18.16
N ALA A 525 19.03 -1.01 19.31
CA ALA A 525 17.68 -1.56 19.49
C ALA A 525 16.67 -0.90 18.56
N SER A 526 16.73 0.42 18.44
CA SER A 526 15.86 1.19 17.55
C SER A 526 15.99 0.73 16.09
N ILE A 527 17.21 0.50 15.60
CA ILE A 527 17.42 0.07 14.20
C ILE A 527 16.90 -1.34 13.97
N ILE A 528 17.27 -2.29 14.83
CA ILE A 528 16.89 -3.70 14.66
C ILE A 528 15.36 -3.86 14.75
N LEU A 529 14.70 -3.16 15.67
CA LEU A 529 13.24 -3.21 15.88
C LEU A 529 12.44 -2.37 14.88
N GLN A 530 13.09 -1.68 13.94
CA GLN A 530 12.40 -1.03 12.81
C GLN A 530 12.38 -1.92 11.56
N ILE A 531 13.12 -3.03 11.55
CA ILE A 531 13.14 -3.95 10.42
C ILE A 531 11.81 -4.72 10.42
N PRO A 532 11.05 -4.68 9.32
CA PRO A 532 9.80 -5.41 9.23
C PRO A 532 10.07 -6.91 9.03
N PRO A 533 9.25 -7.80 9.63
CA PRO A 533 9.39 -9.25 9.46
C PRO A 533 8.84 -9.76 8.11
N THR A 534 8.20 -8.90 7.33
CA THR A 534 7.47 -9.31 6.12
C THR A 534 7.66 -8.31 4.99
N SER A 535 7.52 -8.82 3.76
CA SER A 535 7.30 -8.01 2.57
C SER A 535 5.84 -7.56 2.39
N ALA A 536 4.94 -7.92 3.33
CA ALA A 536 3.48 -7.68 3.22
C ALA A 536 3.09 -6.20 3.08
N ALA A 537 3.95 -5.28 3.53
CA ALA A 537 3.76 -3.86 3.28
C ALA A 537 3.77 -3.54 1.75
N SER A 538 4.52 -4.31 0.94
CA SER A 538 4.50 -4.22 -0.54
C SER A 538 3.16 -4.70 -1.06
N GLU A 539 2.67 -5.82 -0.53
CA GLU A 539 1.42 -6.46 -0.95
C GLU A 539 0.19 -5.59 -0.69
N ARG A 540 0.13 -4.94 0.48
CA ARG A 540 -0.96 -3.99 0.78
C ARG A 540 -0.99 -2.83 -0.20
N LYS A 541 0.18 -2.43 -0.72
CA LYS A 541 0.28 -1.43 -1.79
C LYS A 541 -0.04 -1.99 -3.18
N TRP A 542 -0.01 -3.30 -3.43
CA TRP A 542 -0.51 -3.91 -4.67
C TRP A 542 -2.01 -3.70 -4.86
N SER A 543 -2.79 -3.62 -3.79
CA SER A 543 -4.20 -3.21 -3.90
C SER A 543 -4.34 -1.81 -4.52
N LEU A 544 -3.37 -0.91 -4.29
CA LEU A 544 -3.34 0.42 -4.91
C LEU A 544 -3.00 0.33 -6.41
N PHE A 545 -2.10 -0.57 -6.80
CA PHE A 545 -1.82 -0.89 -8.21
C PHE A 545 -3.05 -1.46 -8.90
N GLY A 546 -3.72 -2.46 -8.30
CA GLY A 546 -4.96 -3.05 -8.82
C GLY A 546 -6.09 -2.03 -8.98
N ASN A 547 -6.22 -1.09 -8.03
CA ASN A 547 -7.19 0.00 -8.10
C ASN A 547 -6.83 1.07 -9.15
N ALA A 548 -5.53 1.32 -9.36
CA ALA A 548 -5.06 2.24 -10.39
C ALA A 548 -5.23 1.65 -11.80
N HIS A 549 -5.17 0.32 -11.91
CA HIS A 549 -5.13 -0.40 -13.17
C HIS A 549 -6.11 -1.60 -13.18
N THR A 550 -7.40 -1.30 -13.30
CA THR A 550 -8.48 -2.30 -13.37
C THR A 550 -8.65 -2.86 -14.79
N LYS A 551 -9.46 -3.93 -14.95
CA LYS A 551 -9.88 -4.43 -16.27
C LYS A 551 -10.48 -3.32 -17.15
N VAL A 552 -11.18 -2.36 -16.53
CA VAL A 552 -11.79 -1.19 -17.19
C VAL A 552 -10.77 -0.06 -17.43
N ARG A 553 -9.75 0.10 -16.57
CA ARG A 553 -8.71 1.15 -16.64
C ARG A 553 -7.36 0.57 -17.09
N ASN A 554 -7.33 -0.15 -18.21
CA ASN A 554 -6.16 -0.93 -18.63
C ASN A 554 -5.18 -0.24 -19.61
N ARG A 555 -5.45 1.03 -19.97
CA ARG A 555 -4.68 1.80 -20.99
C ARG A 555 -3.58 2.70 -20.40
N LEU A 556 -3.26 2.58 -19.12
CA LEU A 556 -2.17 3.33 -18.50
C LEU A 556 -0.83 2.67 -18.82
N THR A 557 0.18 3.49 -19.13
CA THR A 557 1.57 3.00 -19.26
C THR A 557 2.13 2.64 -17.89
N ASN A 558 3.04 1.67 -17.81
CA ASN A 558 3.68 1.27 -16.54
C ASN A 558 4.28 2.47 -15.79
N ALA A 559 4.95 3.38 -16.51
CA ALA A 559 5.52 4.60 -15.92
C ALA A 559 4.47 5.56 -15.32
N ARG A 560 3.24 5.63 -15.86
CA ARG A 560 2.17 6.45 -15.27
C ARG A 560 1.54 5.78 -14.08
N GLU A 561 1.35 4.46 -14.16
CA GLU A 561 0.83 3.64 -13.07
C GLU A 561 1.74 3.71 -11.85
N GLU A 562 3.05 3.53 -12.05
CA GLU A 562 4.05 3.71 -11.01
C GLU A 562 3.94 5.07 -10.32
N LYS A 563 3.87 6.15 -11.09
CA LYS A 563 3.74 7.51 -10.53
C LYS A 563 2.47 7.67 -9.70
N LEU A 564 1.33 7.20 -10.22
CA LEU A 564 0.05 7.27 -9.51
C LEU A 564 0.09 6.49 -8.19
N VAL A 565 0.68 5.30 -8.20
CA VAL A 565 0.75 4.47 -7.01
C VAL A 565 1.77 5.01 -6.01
N ALA A 566 2.92 5.47 -6.47
CA ALA A 566 3.90 6.16 -5.62
C ALA A 566 3.31 7.40 -4.94
N VAL A 567 2.59 8.24 -5.68
CA VAL A 567 1.89 9.41 -5.12
C VAL A 567 0.86 8.94 -4.10
N ARG A 568 -0.05 8.04 -4.47
CA ARG A 568 -1.13 7.58 -3.58
C ARG A 568 -0.61 6.92 -2.30
N ALA A 569 0.37 6.03 -2.43
CA ALA A 569 0.92 5.28 -1.31
C ALA A 569 1.65 6.19 -0.31
N ASN A 570 2.45 7.13 -0.82
CA ASN A 570 3.28 7.98 0.04
C ASN A 570 2.51 9.21 0.56
N LEU A 571 1.53 9.74 -0.18
CA LEU A 571 0.70 10.84 0.31
C LEU A 571 -0.05 10.46 1.58
N ARG A 572 -0.69 9.28 1.62
CA ARG A 572 -1.41 8.80 2.81
C ARG A 572 -0.52 8.66 4.05
N LEU A 573 0.78 8.39 3.85
CA LEU A 573 1.75 8.34 4.95
C LEU A 573 2.15 9.74 5.44
N PHE A 574 2.32 10.67 4.49
CA PHE A 574 2.84 12.01 4.77
C PHE A 574 1.78 13.03 5.19
N GLU A 575 0.54 12.79 4.77
CA GLU A 575 -0.64 13.61 4.96
C GLU A 575 -1.80 12.61 5.24
N PRO A 576 -1.82 11.95 6.42
CA PRO A 576 -2.89 11.03 6.77
C PRO A 576 -4.23 11.78 6.82
N ASP A 577 -5.33 11.08 6.49
CA ASP A 577 -6.69 11.61 6.56
C ASP A 577 -7.05 11.92 8.03
N THR A 578 -6.60 13.05 8.56
CA THR A 578 -7.16 13.62 9.78
C THR A 578 -8.45 14.32 9.39
N GLU A 579 -9.59 13.80 9.85
CA GLU A 579 -10.89 14.43 9.63
C GLU A 579 -10.80 15.93 9.95
N PRO A 580 -11.24 16.84 9.06
CA PRO A 580 -11.70 18.13 9.52
C PRO A 580 -12.97 17.86 10.34
N SER A 581 -12.89 18.06 11.66
CA SER A 581 -14.04 17.91 12.56
C SER A 581 -15.19 18.78 12.07
N TRP A 582 -16.18 18.17 11.44
CA TRP A 582 -17.47 18.79 11.21
C TRP A 582 -18.56 17.77 11.52
N THR A 583 -19.26 18.08 12.60
CA THR A 583 -20.49 17.46 13.06
C THR A 583 -21.49 17.33 11.92
N ARG A 584 -21.92 16.08 11.69
CA ARG A 584 -23.22 15.59 11.17
C ARG A 584 -23.70 16.07 9.79
N LEU A 585 -23.72 15.12 8.85
CA LEU A 585 -24.85 14.99 7.91
C LEU A 585 -25.97 14.27 8.66
N ASP A 586 -26.90 15.03 9.23
CA ASP A 586 -28.24 14.51 9.52
C ASP A 586 -29.09 14.71 8.24
N SER A 587 -29.38 13.61 7.56
CA SER A 587 -30.71 13.38 6.98
C SER A 587 -30.85 11.89 6.69
N ASP A 588 -31.87 11.31 7.30
CA ASP A 588 -32.29 9.92 7.31
C ASP A 588 -32.54 9.28 5.94
N THR A 589 -32.65 7.95 5.99
CA THR A 589 -33.40 7.02 5.12
C THR A 589 -32.92 6.86 3.68
N GLU A 590 -32.39 5.70 3.32
CA GLU A 590 -33.14 4.52 2.84
C GLU A 590 -32.17 3.47 2.26
N ASP A 591 -32.62 2.22 2.30
CA ASP A 591 -31.97 1.02 1.78
C ASP A 591 -31.53 1.17 0.31
N GLU A 592 -30.30 0.76 -0.03
CA GLU A 592 -30.00 0.33 -1.39
C GLU A 592 -29.12 -0.92 -1.40
N ASP A 593 -29.72 -1.96 -1.97
CA ASP A 593 -29.18 -3.26 -2.35
C ASP A 593 -27.92 -3.15 -3.22
N GLU A 594 -26.83 -3.81 -2.84
CA GLU A 594 -25.77 -4.15 -3.78
C GLU A 594 -26.18 -5.38 -4.61
N SER A 595 -26.62 -5.11 -5.84
CA SER A 595 -26.80 -6.12 -6.88
C SER A 595 -25.44 -6.72 -7.26
N ASP A 596 -25.21 -7.98 -6.85
CA ASP A 596 -24.09 -8.80 -7.32
C ASP A 596 -24.24 -9.05 -8.83
N MET A 597 -23.33 -8.47 -9.61
CA MET A 597 -23.19 -8.72 -11.03
C MET A 597 -22.57 -10.11 -11.23
N GLU A 598 -23.32 -11.03 -11.85
CA GLU A 598 -22.88 -12.38 -12.19
C GLU A 598 -21.69 -12.34 -13.16
N ASP A 599 -20.48 -12.61 -12.67
CA ASP A 599 -19.34 -12.97 -13.52
C ASP A 599 -19.45 -14.47 -13.86
N VAL A 600 -20.07 -14.76 -15.01
CA VAL A 600 -19.95 -16.05 -15.71
C VAL A 600 -18.62 -16.04 -16.46
N ASP A 601 -17.66 -16.81 -15.98
CA ASP A 601 -16.56 -17.38 -16.79
C ASP A 601 -15.90 -18.52 -15.98
N GLU A 602 -16.58 -19.67 -15.94
CA GLU A 602 -15.98 -20.95 -15.56
C GLU A 602 -15.25 -21.55 -16.78
N VAL A 603 -14.03 -22.03 -16.52
CA VAL A 603 -13.15 -22.96 -17.28
C VAL A 603 -11.77 -22.33 -17.52
N GLN A 604 -10.99 -22.19 -16.44
CA GLN A 604 -9.51 -22.20 -16.38
C GLN A 604 -9.01 -21.93 -14.93
N GLU A 605 -9.71 -22.45 -13.91
CA GLU A 605 -9.39 -22.19 -12.49
C GLU A 605 -8.46 -23.22 -11.85
N GLU A 606 -8.06 -24.28 -12.55
CA GLU A 606 -7.22 -25.34 -11.97
C GLU A 606 -5.74 -24.94 -11.83
N GLU A 607 -5.25 -23.94 -12.57
CA GLU A 607 -3.86 -23.48 -12.49
C GLU A 607 -3.64 -22.15 -11.73
N LYS A 608 -4.68 -21.33 -11.50
CA LYS A 608 -4.50 -19.98 -10.91
C LYS A 608 -4.27 -19.98 -9.40
N ILE A 609 -4.77 -20.98 -8.67
CA ILE A 609 -4.49 -21.11 -7.23
C ILE A 609 -3.00 -21.46 -6.99
N LEU A 610 -2.32 -21.99 -8.01
CA LEU A 610 -0.89 -22.34 -7.96
C LEU A 610 0.05 -21.21 -8.43
N SER A 611 -0.46 -20.18 -9.13
CA SER A 611 0.37 -19.21 -9.86
C SER A 611 0.42 -17.79 -9.27
N PHE A 612 -0.38 -17.46 -8.25
CA PHE A 612 -0.29 -16.18 -7.56
C PHE A 612 0.68 -16.25 -6.37
N GLN A 613 1.97 -16.43 -6.69
CA GLN A 613 3.14 -16.16 -5.83
C GLN A 613 4.38 -16.53 -6.66
N PHE A 614 4.83 -15.59 -7.49
CA PHE A 614 6.06 -15.68 -8.29
C PHE A 614 6.87 -14.40 -8.19
#